data_AF-A0A2C5XY13-F1
#
_entry.id   AF-A0A2C5XY13-F1
#
_cell.length_a   1.000
_cell.length_b   1.000
_cell.length_c   1.000
_cell.angle_alpha   90.00
_cell.angle_beta   90.00
_cell.angle_gamma   90.00
#
_symmetry.space_group_name_H-M   'P 1'
#
loop_
_entity.id
_entity.type
_entity.pdbx_description
1 polymer ?
#
loop_
_entity_poly.entity_id
_entity_poly.type
_entity_poly.pdbx_seq_one_letter_code
_entity_poly.pdbx_strand_id
1 'polypeptide(L)'
;MTTPIVAGCLVSIKSPAPKRSLDWISPLARRQDKCPASVRAWGTVNGLDCSYNAKDKAQCTLSPRGPKEGQSSFTKLQIRAKLTNSLRAGTDSIIYMRFGDKPLIKLFDRPSANDVVQHDVDVAQIFGSKQPAMAELARFTLLQVVVPTVDTILGSTDQWELERLAFEVQHSPSTVTLINDQHNAINTWLGENAKDTDFPRPVWSAELKTEAWRAHVQ
;
A
#
# COMPACT_ATOMS: atom_id res chain seq x y z
N MET A 1 6.66 11.55 10.81
CA MET A 1 5.53 12.50 10.86
C MET A 1 5.00 12.64 9.45
N THR A 2 3.91 11.92 9.14
CA THR A 2 3.22 11.98 7.85
C THR A 2 2.14 13.05 7.94
N THR A 3 2.32 14.14 7.22
CA THR A 3 1.32 15.22 7.12
C THR A 3 0.17 14.72 6.23
N PRO A 4 -1.08 14.64 6.69
CA PRO A 4 -2.21 14.40 5.81
C PRO A 4 -2.36 15.61 4.89
N ILE A 5 -2.35 15.39 3.57
CA ILE A 5 -2.47 16.48 2.60
C ILE A 5 -3.88 16.59 2.05
N VAL A 6 -4.29 17.86 2.04
CA VAL A 6 -5.54 18.49 1.65
C VAL A 6 -5.80 18.29 0.16
N ALA A 7 -6.87 17.56 -0.19
CA ALA A 7 -7.50 17.73 -1.50
C ALA A 7 -8.24 19.07 -1.52
N GLY A 8 -7.49 20.17 -1.67
CA GLY A 8 -8.08 21.47 -1.98
C GLY A 8 -8.70 21.35 -3.36
N CYS A 9 -9.96 21.75 -3.52
CA CYS A 9 -10.68 21.73 -4.80
C CYS A 9 -9.92 22.53 -5.88
N LEU A 10 -8.93 21.91 -6.52
CA LEU A 10 -8.18 22.34 -7.70
C LEU A 10 -8.31 21.29 -8.83
N VAL A 11 -9.34 20.44 -8.78
CA VAL A 11 -9.66 19.57 -9.91
C VAL A 11 -10.30 20.42 -11.01
N SER A 12 -9.50 20.84 -11.98
CA SER A 12 -10.00 21.23 -13.29
C SER A 12 -10.45 19.96 -13.99
N ILE A 13 -11.68 19.52 -13.70
CA ILE A 13 -12.36 18.47 -14.46
C ILE A 13 -12.66 19.08 -15.82
N LYS A 14 -11.82 18.80 -16.83
CA LYS A 14 -12.09 19.14 -18.23
C LYS A 14 -13.23 18.27 -18.74
N SER A 15 -14.47 18.71 -18.50
CA SER A 15 -15.63 18.23 -19.27
C SER A 15 -15.72 19.05 -20.57
N PRO A 16 -15.91 18.43 -21.75
CA PRO A 16 -16.19 19.16 -22.98
C PRO A 16 -17.67 19.60 -22.95
N ALA A 17 -17.92 20.88 -22.69
CA ALA A 17 -19.26 21.49 -22.73
C ALA A 17 -19.24 22.78 -23.58
N PRO A 18 -20.39 23.14 -24.20
CA PRO A 18 -20.42 23.94 -25.42
C PRO A 18 -20.20 25.43 -25.18
N LYS A 19 -19.62 26.10 -26.18
CA LYS A 19 -19.38 27.55 -26.22
C LYS A 19 -20.68 28.33 -25.96
N ARG A 20 -20.78 29.00 -24.81
CA ARG A 20 -21.70 30.11 -24.59
C ARG A 20 -20.95 31.33 -24.05
N SER A 21 -21.46 32.48 -24.46
CA SER A 21 -20.86 33.82 -24.43
C SER A 21 -20.40 34.27 -23.05
N LEU A 22 -19.29 35.01 -23.05
CA LEU A 22 -18.76 35.74 -21.91
C LEU A 22 -19.72 36.85 -21.49
N ASP A 23 -20.15 36.81 -20.23
CA ASP A 23 -20.58 37.99 -19.49
C ASP A 23 -19.84 38.05 -18.14
N TRP A 24 -19.12 39.16 -18.00
CA TRP A 24 -18.80 39.94 -16.80
C TRP A 24 -18.39 39.25 -15.48
N ILE A 25 -17.10 39.45 -15.21
CA ILE A 25 -16.30 39.42 -13.98
C ILE A 25 -17.12 39.58 -12.68
N SER A 26 -17.50 38.45 -12.09
CA SER A 26 -17.58 38.33 -10.63
C SER A 26 -16.27 37.72 -10.14
N PRO A 27 -15.73 38.08 -8.96
CA PRO A 27 -14.67 37.27 -8.37
C PRO A 27 -15.21 35.85 -8.27
N LEU A 28 -14.45 34.87 -8.74
CA LEU A 28 -14.70 33.46 -8.48
C LEU A 28 -14.54 33.22 -6.97
N ALA A 29 -15.49 33.70 -6.17
CA ALA A 29 -15.76 33.21 -4.84
C ALA A 29 -16.27 31.78 -5.06
N ARG A 30 -15.33 30.84 -5.25
CA ARG A 30 -15.62 29.41 -5.21
C ARG A 30 -16.27 29.18 -3.85
N ARG A 31 -17.58 28.91 -3.85
CA ARG A 31 -18.31 28.44 -2.68
C ARG A 31 -17.64 27.17 -2.18
N GLN A 32 -16.68 27.32 -1.25
CA GLN A 32 -15.98 26.22 -0.59
C GLN A 32 -16.98 25.28 0.10
N ASP A 33 -18.14 25.81 0.46
CA ASP A 33 -19.31 25.16 1.04
C ASP A 33 -19.92 24.02 0.18
N LYS A 34 -19.61 23.92 -1.12
CA LYS A 34 -20.06 22.80 -1.99
C LYS A 34 -19.00 21.75 -2.30
N CYS A 35 -17.74 21.99 -1.95
CA CYS A 35 -16.64 21.05 -2.19
C CYS A 35 -16.91 19.69 -1.51
N PRO A 36 -17.44 19.64 -0.26
CA PRO A 36 -17.67 18.36 0.39
C PRO A 36 -18.69 17.44 -0.31
N ALA A 37 -19.76 18.01 -0.83
CA ALA A 37 -20.81 17.25 -1.53
C ALA A 37 -20.31 16.71 -2.87
N SER A 38 -19.54 17.51 -3.61
CA SER A 38 -19.01 17.12 -4.93
C SER A 38 -17.98 16.00 -4.83
N VAL A 39 -17.05 16.09 -3.87
CA VAL A 39 -16.05 15.04 -3.62
C VAL A 39 -16.73 13.75 -3.15
N ARG A 40 -17.73 13.84 -2.26
CA ARG A 40 -18.50 12.67 -1.81
C ARG A 40 -19.28 12.02 -2.95
N ALA A 41 -19.91 12.81 -3.82
CA ALA A 41 -20.65 12.30 -4.97
C ALA A 41 -19.71 11.60 -5.96
N TRP A 42 -18.59 12.24 -6.30
CA TRP A 42 -17.57 11.63 -7.15
C TRP A 42 -17.00 10.34 -6.53
N GLY A 43 -16.64 10.36 -5.25
CA GLY A 43 -16.15 9.17 -4.55
C GLY A 43 -17.16 8.03 -4.60
N THR A 44 -18.43 8.33 -4.32
CA THR A 44 -19.53 7.36 -4.34
C THR A 44 -19.69 6.66 -5.69
N VAL A 45 -19.61 7.40 -6.80
CA VAL A 45 -19.67 6.85 -8.16
C VAL A 45 -18.47 5.94 -8.45
N ASN A 46 -17.33 6.22 -7.81
CA ASN A 46 -16.06 5.54 -8.02
C ASN A 46 -15.74 4.49 -6.94
N GLY A 47 -16.72 4.08 -6.13
CA GLY A 47 -16.51 3.07 -5.08
C GLY A 47 -15.61 3.53 -3.92
N LEU A 48 -15.50 4.84 -3.69
CA LEU A 48 -14.73 5.45 -2.60
C LEU A 48 -15.67 6.12 -1.60
N ASP A 49 -15.37 5.97 -0.33
CA ASP A 49 -15.96 6.74 0.75
C ASP A 49 -15.08 7.92 1.12
N CYS A 50 -15.73 9.01 1.53
CA CYS A 50 -15.11 10.27 1.87
C CYS A 50 -15.39 10.57 3.33
N SER A 51 -14.37 10.39 4.18
CA SER A 51 -14.44 10.71 5.61
C SER A 51 -13.87 12.10 5.88
N TYR A 52 -14.61 12.91 6.64
CA TYR A 52 -14.18 14.26 7.02
C TYR A 52 -13.66 14.22 8.46
N ASN A 53 -12.51 14.85 8.68
CA ASN A 53 -12.06 15.11 10.04
C ASN A 53 -12.92 16.25 10.64
N ALA A 54 -13.51 16.04 11.81
CA ALA A 54 -14.34 17.04 12.49
C ALA A 54 -13.56 18.35 12.79
N LYS A 55 -12.23 18.27 12.95
CA LYS A 55 -11.36 19.43 13.17
C LYS A 55 -11.10 20.24 11.89
N ASP A 56 -11.04 19.55 10.75
CA ASP A 56 -10.70 20.13 9.45
C ASP A 56 -11.84 19.89 8.45
N LYS A 57 -12.91 20.67 8.58
CA LYS A 57 -14.14 20.57 7.75
C LYS A 57 -13.91 20.67 6.23
N ALA A 58 -12.70 21.00 5.80
CA ALA A 58 -12.30 21.10 4.40
C ALA A 58 -11.55 19.85 3.87
N GLN A 59 -11.17 18.90 4.72
CA GLN A 59 -10.32 17.77 4.34
C GLN A 59 -11.12 16.47 4.30
N CYS A 60 -11.23 15.90 3.10
CA CYS A 60 -11.78 14.58 2.87
C CYS A 60 -10.64 13.57 2.67
N THR A 61 -10.62 12.51 3.48
CA THR A 61 -9.81 11.33 3.21
C THR A 61 -10.65 10.34 2.42
N LEU A 62 -10.23 10.07 1.19
CA LEU A 62 -10.84 9.06 0.33
C LEU A 62 -10.28 7.68 0.70
N SER A 63 -11.15 6.75 1.00
CA SER A 63 -10.85 5.33 1.23
C SER A 63 -11.76 4.49 0.34
N PRO A 64 -11.41 3.24 0.01
CA PRO A 64 -12.37 2.31 -0.57
C PRO A 64 -13.65 2.27 0.27
N ARG A 65 -14.81 2.31 -0.38
CA ARG A 65 -16.06 1.95 0.29
C ARG A 65 -15.89 0.49 0.70
N GLY A 66 -16.02 0.23 2.01
CA GLY A 66 -15.53 -0.97 2.69
C GLY A 66 -15.85 -2.32 2.03
N PRO A 67 -15.38 -3.43 2.59
CA PRO A 67 -15.31 -4.74 1.93
C PRO A 67 -16.67 -5.45 1.82
N LYS A 68 -17.73 -4.76 1.38
CA LYS A 68 -18.86 -5.47 0.76
C LYS A 68 -18.28 -6.15 -0.47
N GLU A 69 -18.04 -7.45 -0.31
CA GLU A 69 -17.29 -8.33 -1.21
C GLU A 69 -17.56 -7.98 -2.68
N GLY A 70 -16.47 -7.77 -3.43
CA GLY A 70 -16.50 -7.68 -4.89
C GLY A 70 -16.61 -6.29 -5.54
N GLN A 71 -16.67 -5.18 -4.79
CA GLN A 71 -16.83 -3.85 -5.41
C GLN A 71 -15.55 -3.05 -5.66
N SER A 72 -14.43 -3.39 -5.02
CA SER A 72 -13.16 -2.66 -5.18
C SER A 72 -12.07 -3.60 -5.68
N SER A 73 -11.40 -3.18 -6.76
CA SER A 73 -10.32 -3.92 -7.43
C SER A 73 -9.15 -2.99 -7.73
N PHE A 74 -7.99 -3.56 -8.05
CA PHE A 74 -6.78 -2.80 -8.36
C PHE A 74 -6.11 -3.31 -9.63
N THR A 75 -5.41 -2.42 -10.35
CA THR A 75 -4.68 -2.75 -11.59
C THR A 75 -3.17 -2.78 -11.41
N LYS A 76 -2.66 -2.16 -10.33
CA LYS A 76 -1.24 -2.11 -9.98
C LYS A 76 -1.08 -2.32 -8.50
N LEU A 77 0.01 -2.97 -8.11
CA LEU A 77 0.44 -3.13 -6.73
C LEU A 77 1.95 -2.88 -6.68
N GLN A 78 2.36 -2.01 -5.78
CA GLN A 78 3.75 -1.78 -5.42
C GLN A 78 3.94 -2.04 -3.93
N ILE A 79 4.97 -2.80 -3.60
CA ILE A 79 5.36 -3.11 -2.22
C ILE A 79 6.62 -2.31 -1.91
N ARG A 80 6.63 -1.63 -0.76
CA ARG A 80 7.82 -0.95 -0.23
C ARG A 80 8.16 -1.53 1.12
N ALA A 81 9.38 -2.05 1.26
CA ALA A 81 9.87 -2.56 2.53
C ALA A 81 11.24 -1.95 2.85
N LYS A 82 11.52 -1.79 4.13
CA LYS A 82 12.78 -1.25 4.62
C LYS A 82 13.26 -2.03 5.84
N LEU A 83 14.53 -2.41 5.83
CA LEU A 83 15.21 -2.95 7.01
C LEU A 83 15.72 -1.82 7.90
N THR A 84 15.83 -2.09 9.21
CA THR A 84 16.36 -1.08 10.13
C THR A 84 17.85 -0.82 9.85
N ASN A 85 18.36 0.31 10.31
CA ASN A 85 19.79 0.62 10.27
C ASN A 85 20.55 0.11 11.52
N SER A 86 19.98 -0.86 12.24
CA SER A 86 20.62 -1.44 13.41
C SER A 86 21.80 -2.33 13.01
N LEU A 87 22.76 -2.48 13.92
CA LEU A 87 23.84 -3.43 13.74
C LEU A 87 23.25 -4.85 13.57
N ARG A 88 23.63 -5.56 12.49
CA ARG A 88 23.13 -6.89 12.11
C ARG A 88 21.66 -6.96 11.67
N ALA A 89 21.03 -5.84 11.28
CA ALA A 89 19.65 -5.86 10.78
C ALA A 89 19.47 -6.53 9.40
N GLY A 90 20.57 -6.75 8.67
CA GLY A 90 20.60 -7.49 7.41
C GLY A 90 20.64 -9.01 7.62
N THR A 91 20.60 -9.76 6.52
CA THR A 91 20.63 -11.24 6.53
C THR A 91 21.25 -11.77 5.25
N ASP A 92 21.81 -12.98 5.31
CA ASP A 92 22.26 -13.73 4.13
C ASP A 92 21.12 -14.52 3.46
N SER A 93 19.91 -14.45 4.02
CA SER A 93 18.71 -15.10 3.52
C SER A 93 18.05 -14.38 2.34
N ILE A 94 17.16 -15.09 1.66
CA ILE A 94 16.22 -14.53 0.70
C ILE A 94 14.87 -14.32 1.39
N ILE A 95 14.32 -13.11 1.28
CA ILE A 95 13.03 -12.74 1.91
C ILE A 95 11.95 -12.68 0.82
N TYR A 96 10.89 -13.44 1.02
CA TYR A 96 9.71 -13.47 0.18
C TYR A 96 8.49 -12.91 0.91
N MET A 97 7.48 -12.54 0.13
CA MET A 97 6.13 -12.29 0.59
C MET A 97 5.13 -13.14 -0.21
N ARG A 98 4.01 -13.50 0.40
CA ARG A 98 2.83 -13.98 -0.32
C ARG A 98 1.56 -13.36 0.26
N PHE A 99 0.53 -13.24 -0.57
CA PHE A 99 -0.82 -12.92 -0.13
C PHE A 99 -1.66 -14.21 -0.13
N GLY A 100 -2.24 -14.60 0.99
CA GLY A 100 -2.98 -15.87 1.09
C GLY A 100 -2.22 -17.08 0.52
N ASP A 101 -2.78 -17.70 -0.52
CA ASP A 101 -2.26 -18.85 -1.26
C ASP A 101 -1.59 -18.48 -2.61
N LYS A 102 -1.35 -17.18 -2.86
CA LYS A 102 -0.74 -16.69 -4.10
C LYS A 102 0.75 -17.06 -4.20
N PRO A 103 1.33 -17.04 -5.42
CA PRO A 103 2.76 -17.27 -5.62
C PRO A 103 3.65 -16.32 -4.81
N LEU A 104 4.88 -16.77 -4.56
CA LEU A 104 5.87 -16.00 -3.80
C LEU A 104 6.40 -14.80 -4.60
N ILE A 105 6.51 -13.67 -3.92
CA ILE A 105 7.11 -12.43 -4.41
C ILE A 105 8.44 -12.26 -3.69
N LYS A 106 9.56 -12.20 -4.41
CA LYS A 106 10.87 -11.95 -3.79
C LYS A 106 10.99 -10.46 -3.44
N LEU A 107 11.16 -10.15 -2.16
CA LEU A 107 11.38 -8.78 -1.68
C LEU A 107 12.86 -8.45 -1.59
N PHE A 108 13.65 -9.31 -0.96
CA PHE A 108 15.07 -9.09 -0.76
C PHE A 108 15.88 -10.34 -1.08
N ASP A 109 17.12 -10.14 -1.48
CA ASP A 109 18.10 -11.19 -1.76
C ASP A 109 19.40 -10.80 -1.05
N ARG A 110 19.65 -11.42 0.11
CA ARG A 110 20.77 -11.12 1.01
C ARG A 110 20.91 -9.64 1.36
N PRO A 111 19.85 -8.99 1.89
CA PRO A 111 19.87 -7.56 2.14
C PRO A 111 20.81 -7.18 3.28
N SER A 112 21.45 -6.02 3.12
CA SER A 112 22.20 -5.34 4.18
C SER A 112 21.26 -4.55 5.11
N ALA A 113 21.78 -4.15 6.28
CA ALA A 113 21.09 -3.21 7.14
C ALA A 113 20.77 -1.91 6.37
N ASN A 114 19.62 -1.31 6.66
CA ASN A 114 19.07 -0.11 6.01
C ASN A 114 18.70 -0.26 4.52
N ASP A 115 18.76 -1.47 3.95
CA ASP A 115 18.29 -1.69 2.59
C ASP A 115 16.79 -1.39 2.45
N VAL A 116 16.44 -0.86 1.28
CA VAL A 116 15.08 -0.51 0.89
C VAL A 116 14.76 -1.23 -0.42
N VAL A 117 13.61 -1.89 -0.47
CA VAL A 117 13.05 -2.41 -1.73
C VAL A 117 11.79 -1.63 -2.08
N GLN A 118 11.67 -1.34 -3.37
CA GLN A 118 10.42 -0.95 -4.01
C GLN A 118 10.17 -1.94 -5.16
N HIS A 119 9.13 -2.76 -5.04
CA HIS A 119 8.84 -3.84 -5.97
C HIS A 119 7.48 -3.64 -6.62
N ASP A 120 7.47 -3.49 -7.94
CA ASP A 120 6.25 -3.48 -8.74
C ASP A 120 5.82 -4.92 -9.04
N VAL A 121 4.66 -5.31 -8.52
CA VAL A 121 4.15 -6.68 -8.63
C VAL A 121 3.46 -6.87 -9.98
N ASP A 122 3.78 -7.96 -10.68
CA ASP A 122 2.96 -8.42 -11.81
C ASP A 122 1.63 -8.96 -11.27
N VAL A 123 0.61 -8.09 -11.27
CA VAL A 123 -0.71 -8.38 -10.73
C VAL A 123 -1.36 -9.58 -11.43
N ALA A 124 -1.19 -9.71 -12.75
CA ALA A 124 -1.80 -10.80 -13.50
C ALA A 124 -1.15 -12.14 -13.17
N GLN A 125 0.19 -12.16 -13.04
CA GLN A 125 0.93 -13.36 -12.68
C GLN A 125 0.65 -13.81 -11.24
N ILE A 126 0.60 -12.88 -10.28
CA ILE A 126 0.43 -13.22 -8.86
C ILE A 126 -1.03 -13.56 -8.52
N PHE A 127 -1.99 -12.78 -9.01
CA PHE A 127 -3.39 -12.93 -8.61
C PHE A 127 -4.24 -13.71 -9.62
N GLY A 128 -3.71 -14.00 -10.82
CA GLY A 128 -4.44 -14.68 -11.89
C GLY A 128 -5.44 -13.78 -12.62
N SER A 129 -5.43 -12.47 -12.34
CA SER A 129 -6.33 -11.47 -12.93
C SER A 129 -5.60 -10.14 -13.10
N LYS A 130 -5.98 -9.35 -14.11
CA LYS A 130 -5.50 -7.96 -14.27
C LYS A 130 -6.21 -6.97 -13.35
N GLN A 131 -7.31 -7.40 -12.72
CA GLN A 131 -8.13 -6.60 -11.81
C GLN A 131 -8.62 -7.44 -10.63
N PRO A 132 -7.71 -8.02 -9.82
CA PRO A 132 -8.09 -8.77 -8.62
C PRO A 132 -8.83 -7.89 -7.62
N ALA A 133 -9.60 -8.52 -6.76
CA ALA A 133 -10.31 -7.82 -5.70
C ALA A 133 -9.33 -7.30 -4.65
N MET A 134 -9.57 -6.11 -4.10
CA MET A 134 -8.79 -5.56 -2.98
C MET A 134 -8.75 -6.51 -1.76
N ALA A 135 -9.80 -7.31 -1.57
CA ALA A 135 -9.88 -8.31 -0.51
C ALA A 135 -8.78 -9.39 -0.61
N GLU A 136 -8.21 -9.63 -1.80
CA GLU A 136 -7.10 -10.57 -1.96
C GLU A 136 -5.81 -10.10 -1.27
N LEU A 137 -5.71 -8.80 -0.94
CA LEU A 137 -4.61 -8.21 -0.18
C LEU A 137 -4.82 -8.30 1.34
N ALA A 138 -5.96 -8.81 1.82
CA ALA A 138 -6.35 -8.72 3.23
C ALA A 138 -5.35 -9.37 4.20
N ARG A 139 -4.58 -10.36 3.75
CA ARG A 139 -3.57 -11.05 4.56
C ARG A 139 -2.33 -11.32 3.75
N PHE A 140 -1.18 -11.11 4.37
CA PHE A 140 0.11 -11.48 3.79
C PHE A 140 0.99 -12.19 4.82
N THR A 141 1.96 -12.93 4.31
CA THR A 141 2.98 -13.63 5.08
C THR A 141 4.34 -13.28 4.49
N LEU A 142 5.29 -12.95 5.35
CA LEU A 142 6.71 -12.90 4.99
C LEU A 142 7.32 -14.27 5.23
N LEU A 143 8.13 -14.70 4.27
CA LEU A 143 8.83 -15.98 4.31
C LEU A 143 10.32 -15.76 4.15
N GLN A 144 11.11 -16.64 4.75
CA GLN A 144 12.56 -16.63 4.68
C GLN A 144 13.07 -17.96 4.12
N VAL A 145 14.03 -17.88 3.21
CA VAL A 145 14.86 -19.01 2.78
C VAL A 145 16.26 -18.75 3.29
N VAL A 146 16.71 -19.55 4.26
CA VAL A 146 18.04 -19.42 4.83
C VAL A 146 19.07 -19.96 3.86
N VAL A 147 19.99 -19.11 3.44
CA VAL A 147 21.14 -19.56 2.65
C VAL A 147 22.19 -20.11 3.63
N PRO A 148 22.71 -21.32 3.43
CA PRO A 148 23.76 -21.87 4.30
C PRO A 148 25.01 -20.97 4.30
N THR A 149 25.46 -20.65 5.50
CA THR A 149 26.70 -19.93 5.86
C THR A 149 27.40 -20.71 6.98
N VAL A 150 28.65 -20.38 7.30
CA VAL A 150 29.37 -21.06 8.39
C VAL A 150 28.62 -20.97 9.71
N ASP A 151 28.11 -19.78 10.05
CA ASP A 151 27.40 -19.53 11.31
C ASP A 151 26.08 -20.29 11.37
N THR A 152 25.33 -20.29 10.26
CA THR A 152 24.03 -20.96 10.18
C THR A 152 24.18 -22.48 10.21
N ILE A 153 25.22 -23.05 9.61
CA ILE A 153 25.57 -24.48 9.71
C ILE A 153 25.92 -24.87 11.16
N LEU A 154 26.56 -23.98 11.91
CA LEU A 154 26.86 -24.17 13.34
C LEU A 154 25.64 -23.96 14.26
N GLY A 155 24.46 -23.70 13.67
CA GLY A 155 23.19 -23.60 14.38
C GLY A 155 22.81 -22.20 14.82
N SER A 156 23.50 -21.15 14.35
CA SER A 156 23.05 -19.78 14.57
C SER A 156 21.77 -19.48 13.81
N THR A 157 20.89 -18.69 14.42
CA THR A 157 19.68 -18.16 13.78
C THR A 157 20.07 -17.02 12.85
N ASP A 158 19.61 -17.06 11.61
CA ASP A 158 19.78 -15.95 10.66
C ASP A 158 18.62 -14.96 10.84
N GLN A 159 18.85 -13.95 11.68
CA GLN A 159 17.85 -12.95 12.04
C GLN A 159 18.09 -11.63 11.31
N TRP A 160 17.02 -10.90 11.04
CA TRP A 160 17.02 -9.59 10.41
C TRP A 160 15.92 -8.72 11.03
N GLU A 161 16.03 -7.39 10.87
CA GLU A 161 15.09 -6.48 11.52
C GLU A 161 14.31 -5.65 10.49
N LEU A 162 12.99 -5.84 10.46
CA LEU A 162 12.09 -5.11 9.57
C LEU A 162 11.67 -3.77 10.20
N GLU A 163 12.00 -2.66 9.54
CA GLU A 163 11.59 -1.32 9.98
C GLU A 163 10.16 -1.01 9.53
N ARG A 164 9.89 -1.18 8.23
CA ARG A 164 8.67 -0.68 7.58
C ARG A 164 8.22 -1.58 6.45
N LEU A 165 6.90 -1.65 6.28
CA LEU A 165 6.26 -2.27 5.14
C LEU A 165 5.03 -1.45 4.73
N ALA A 166 4.95 -1.09 3.46
CA ALA A 166 3.85 -0.32 2.90
C ALA A 166 3.45 -0.87 1.53
N PHE A 167 2.19 -0.63 1.19
CA PHE A 167 1.58 -1.09 -0.05
C PHE A 167 0.95 0.10 -0.75
N GLU A 168 1.14 0.17 -2.05
CA GLU A 168 0.53 1.17 -2.91
C GLU A 168 -0.22 0.43 -4.03
N VAL A 169 -1.47 0.79 -4.27
CA VAL A 169 -2.29 0.18 -5.32
C VAL A 169 -2.94 1.24 -6.19
N GLN A 170 -3.09 0.94 -7.47
CA GLN A 170 -3.94 1.76 -8.35
C GLN A 170 -5.36 1.18 -8.34
N HIS A 171 -6.31 1.91 -7.75
CA HIS A 171 -7.71 1.50 -7.72
C HIS A 171 -8.30 1.48 -9.13
N SER A 172 -8.85 0.34 -9.55
CA SER A 172 -9.24 0.10 -10.94
C SER A 172 -10.34 1.07 -11.44
N PRO A 173 -11.48 1.25 -10.74
CA PRO A 173 -12.54 2.17 -11.19
C PRO A 173 -12.13 3.64 -11.24
N SER A 174 -11.36 4.11 -10.26
CA SER A 174 -11.10 5.55 -10.07
C SER A 174 -9.74 5.99 -10.58
N THR A 175 -8.84 5.05 -10.88
CA THR A 175 -7.41 5.24 -11.17
C THR A 175 -6.60 5.90 -10.06
N VAL A 176 -7.24 6.19 -8.91
CA VAL A 176 -6.59 6.79 -7.74
C VAL A 176 -5.62 5.80 -7.13
N THR A 177 -4.41 6.29 -6.85
CA THR A 177 -3.44 5.56 -6.04
C THR A 177 -3.90 5.55 -4.58
N LEU A 178 -4.00 4.37 -3.99
CA LEU A 178 -4.28 4.17 -2.58
C LEU A 178 -3.02 3.64 -1.90
N ILE A 179 -2.73 4.11 -0.70
CA ILE A 179 -1.62 3.64 0.13
C ILE A 179 -2.17 3.01 1.41
N ASN A 180 -1.56 1.90 1.79
CA ASN A 180 -1.67 1.30 3.11
C ASN A 180 -0.28 1.20 3.73
N ASP A 181 -0.02 2.03 4.73
CA ASP A 181 1.24 2.08 5.49
C ASP A 181 0.99 1.84 6.98
N GLN A 182 -0.06 1.08 7.33
CA GLN A 182 -0.35 0.77 8.74
C GLN A 182 0.83 0.07 9.44
N HIS A 183 1.74 -0.53 8.66
CA HIS A 183 2.95 -1.20 9.12
C HIS A 183 4.23 -0.37 8.88
N ASN A 184 4.16 0.96 9.00
CA ASN A 184 5.28 1.89 8.78
C ASN A 184 6.25 2.03 9.99
N ALA A 185 6.04 1.24 11.04
CA ALA A 185 6.89 1.24 12.25
C ALA A 185 6.83 -0.14 12.94
N ILE A 186 7.32 -1.18 12.27
CA ILE A 186 7.32 -2.56 12.77
C ILE A 186 8.45 -2.75 13.79
N ASN A 187 9.68 -2.38 13.43
CA ASN A 187 10.91 -2.51 14.23
C ASN A 187 10.98 -3.85 14.99
N THR A 188 10.88 -4.95 14.25
CA THR A 188 10.82 -6.30 14.83
C THR A 188 11.90 -7.18 14.20
N TRP A 189 12.63 -7.89 15.06
CA TRP A 189 13.55 -8.94 14.66
C TRP A 189 12.77 -10.17 14.21
N LEU A 190 12.99 -10.59 12.97
CA LEU A 190 12.44 -11.75 12.31
C LEU A 190 13.59 -12.71 12.00
N GLY A 191 13.29 -13.99 11.79
CA GLY A 191 14.35 -14.97 11.56
C GLY A 191 13.90 -16.37 11.89
N GLU A 192 14.57 -17.35 11.29
CA GLU A 192 14.37 -18.75 11.63
C GLU A 192 15.70 -19.49 11.78
N ASN A 193 15.66 -20.64 12.45
CA ASN A 193 16.83 -21.48 12.61
C ASN A 193 17.18 -22.14 11.28
N ALA A 194 18.47 -22.10 10.94
CA ALA A 194 18.97 -22.51 9.64
C ALA A 194 19.00 -24.01 9.36
N LYS A 195 18.32 -24.84 10.17
CA LYS A 195 18.39 -26.30 10.00
C LYS A 195 17.62 -26.79 8.76
N ASP A 196 16.68 -25.99 8.26
CA ASP A 196 15.91 -26.27 7.06
C ASP A 196 16.12 -25.16 6.02
N THR A 197 17.19 -25.26 5.23
CA THR A 197 17.62 -24.18 4.30
C THR A 197 16.92 -24.20 2.95
N ASP A 198 16.24 -25.28 2.58
CA ASP A 198 15.80 -25.48 1.20
C ASP A 198 14.39 -24.93 0.91
N PHE A 199 13.63 -24.53 1.94
CA PHE A 199 12.22 -24.17 1.77
C PHE A 199 11.87 -22.82 2.41
N PRO A 200 11.07 -21.97 1.73
CA PRO A 200 10.55 -20.75 2.33
C PRO A 200 9.72 -21.04 3.59
N ARG A 201 10.13 -20.51 4.74
CA ARG A 201 9.44 -20.65 6.02
C ARG A 201 8.77 -19.35 6.45
N PRO A 202 7.54 -19.38 6.99
CA PRO A 202 6.84 -18.17 7.43
C PRO A 202 7.46 -17.60 8.71
N VAL A 203 7.97 -16.36 8.65
CA VAL A 203 8.57 -15.68 9.80
C VAL A 203 7.68 -14.59 10.39
N TRP A 204 6.74 -14.07 9.59
CA TRP A 204 5.77 -13.07 10.06
C TRP A 204 4.51 -13.10 9.20
N SER A 205 3.35 -12.80 9.79
CA SER A 205 2.09 -12.64 9.06
C SER A 205 1.29 -11.50 9.66
N ALA A 206 0.60 -10.76 8.80
CA ALA A 206 -0.25 -9.67 9.22
C ALA A 206 -1.42 -9.49 8.25
N GLU A 207 -2.43 -8.76 8.74
CA GLU A 207 -3.59 -8.36 7.94
C GLU A 207 -3.39 -6.96 7.38
N LEU A 208 -4.02 -6.63 6.25
CA LEU A 208 -4.20 -5.28 5.72
C LEU A 208 -5.63 -4.83 5.95
N LYS A 209 -5.83 -3.87 6.85
CA LYS A 209 -7.16 -3.36 7.17
C LYS A 209 -7.69 -2.54 6.00
N THR A 210 -8.95 -2.74 5.64
CA THR A 210 -9.54 -2.03 4.50
C THR A 210 -9.62 -0.53 4.76
N GLU A 211 -9.93 -0.14 5.99
CA GLU A 211 -10.00 1.24 6.46
C GLU A 211 -8.64 1.96 6.53
N ALA A 212 -7.52 1.23 6.45
CA ALA A 212 -6.19 1.83 6.46
C ALA A 212 -5.76 2.31 5.06
N TRP A 213 -6.45 1.88 4.00
CA TRP A 213 -6.22 2.37 2.64
C TRP A 213 -6.73 3.79 2.48
N ARG A 214 -5.86 4.66 1.97
CA ARG A 214 -6.20 6.07 1.73
C ARG A 214 -5.61 6.57 0.42
N ALA A 215 -6.30 7.50 -0.23
CA ALA A 215 -5.79 8.12 -1.44
C ALA A 215 -4.44 8.81 -1.20
N HIS A 216 -3.51 8.55 -2.11
CA HIS A 216 -2.25 9.27 -2.24
C HIS A 216 -2.43 10.39 -3.26
N VAL A 217 -2.12 11.61 -2.84
CA VAL A 217 -2.12 12.78 -3.72
C VAL A 217 -0.66 13.18 -3.88
N GLN A 218 -0.15 13.10 -5.11
CA GLN A 218 1.16 13.61 -5.50
C GLN A 218 1.12 15.13 -5.65
#